data_AF-A0A061IXN8-F1
#
_entry.id   AF-A0A061IXN8-F1
#
_cell.length_a   1.000
_cell.length_b   1.000
_cell.length_c   1.000
_cell.angle_alpha   90.00
_cell.angle_beta   90.00
_cell.angle_gamma   90.00
#
_symmetry.space_group_name_H-M   'P 1'
#
loop_
_entity.id
_entity.type
_entity.pdbx_description
1 polymer ?
#
loop_
_entity_poly.entity_id
_entity_poly.type
_entity_poly.pdbx_seq_one_letter_code
_entity_poly.pdbx_strand_id
1 'polypeptide(L)'
;MQLGWVYDIHLFLCCDFVSFPTACLNHRRRVCVEGIVMRQCIVARCAAQLAVALREVVRHAPASGIPLAELEAELKERMQAAPTEAEVPEPVSSWRRALPEVNATHFVSGAALYPCNWEEMMRRVAAAIPHGGVTEKELVEGIVEEEPRFLPGVSLGEPVSKWVQRWFPHILWVSRSAANGTPIYRAVGESLSPEAECITRVLQLLGRRKLPVYTDVNLIVPLLPVSMSPEKGKWLRFFEQETVRRHFDVDVEAFVRLSPDRSPSTVFVDATSVEVTQIDAILAGKGILDSLCVVKLFRRPDSPAWSAEDVIVQSFLEPEHAIGAAIASMERRNDVRVYVLCGDGAKERYKAALDDLLGHGNMMVTICTPTNDEVVSAKKR
;
A
#
# COMPACT_ATOMS: atom_id res chain seq x y z
N MET A 1 11.71 -27.91 -26.72
CA MET A 1 11.98 -27.80 -25.27
C MET A 1 11.10 -26.65 -24.77
N GLN A 2 10.16 -26.91 -23.86
CA GLN A 2 9.19 -25.90 -23.41
C GLN A 2 9.91 -24.80 -22.63
N LEU A 3 9.96 -23.59 -23.18
CA LEU A 3 10.43 -22.39 -22.49
C LEU A 3 9.44 -22.06 -21.37
N GLY A 4 9.81 -22.44 -20.15
CA GLY A 4 9.05 -22.13 -18.94
C GLY A 4 9.32 -20.68 -18.52
N TRP A 5 8.46 -19.76 -18.96
CA TRP A 5 8.34 -18.45 -18.31
C TRP A 5 7.76 -18.70 -16.90
N VAL A 6 8.56 -18.45 -15.87
CA VAL A 6 8.10 -18.39 -14.49
C VAL A 6 7.70 -16.94 -14.26
N TYR A 7 6.39 -16.67 -14.34
CA TYR A 7 5.82 -15.42 -13.90
C TYR A 7 5.64 -15.51 -12.39
N ASP A 8 6.52 -14.88 -11.62
CA ASP A 8 6.29 -14.67 -10.19
C ASP A 8 5.39 -13.44 -10.05
N ILE A 9 4.08 -13.69 -10.03
CA ILE A 9 3.08 -12.67 -9.74
C ILE A 9 3.05 -12.53 -8.22
N HIS A 10 3.61 -11.43 -7.71
CA HIS A 10 3.51 -11.10 -6.30
C HIS A 10 2.24 -10.27 -6.11
N LEU A 11 1.34 -10.80 -5.28
CA LEU A 11 0.16 -10.07 -4.88
C LEU A 11 0.46 -9.30 -3.61
N PHE A 12 0.12 -8.02 -3.66
CA PHE A 12 -0.10 -7.23 -2.48
C PHE A 12 -1.58 -7.31 -2.13
N LEU A 13 -1.92 -8.04 -1.07
CA LEU A 13 -3.30 -8.15 -0.60
C LEU A 13 -3.46 -7.38 0.71
N CYS A 14 -4.35 -6.39 0.69
CA CYS A 14 -4.78 -5.67 1.89
C CYS A 14 -6.27 -5.92 2.18
N CYS A 15 -6.56 -6.62 3.27
CA CYS A 15 -7.89 -7.01 3.73
C CYS A 15 -7.87 -7.54 5.19
N ASP A 16 -7.83 -6.67 6.19
CA ASP A 16 -7.61 -7.16 7.57
C ASP A 16 -8.84 -7.85 8.16
N PHE A 17 -8.65 -9.13 8.55
CA PHE A 17 -9.58 -9.92 9.35
C PHE A 17 -9.13 -10.04 10.82
N VAL A 18 -10.14 -10.20 11.67
CA VAL A 18 -10.18 -10.10 13.14
C VAL A 18 -9.06 -10.84 13.88
N SER A 19 -8.44 -10.14 14.84
CA SER A 19 -7.82 -10.75 16.03
C SER A 19 -8.69 -10.46 17.25
N PHE A 20 -9.24 -11.51 17.88
CA PHE A 20 -9.83 -11.42 19.21
C PHE A 20 -8.72 -11.22 20.26
N PRO A 21 -8.84 -10.30 21.23
CA PRO A 21 -7.85 -10.20 22.30
C PRO A 21 -8.06 -11.31 23.33
N THR A 22 -7.05 -12.17 23.47
CA THR A 22 -6.89 -13.07 24.63
C THR A 22 -5.72 -12.60 25.49
N ALA A 23 -5.85 -12.86 26.80
CA ALA A 23 -4.89 -12.72 27.91
C ALA A 23 -4.86 -11.35 28.63
N CYS A 24 -5.31 -11.28 29.88
CA CYS A 24 -4.76 -11.85 31.13
C CYS A 24 -3.50 -11.13 31.63
N LEU A 25 -3.72 -10.43 32.74
CA LEU A 25 -2.89 -10.39 33.95
C LEU A 25 -1.36 -10.49 33.78
N ASN A 26 -0.67 -9.40 34.13
CA ASN A 26 0.49 -9.56 35.00
C ASN A 26 0.62 -8.45 36.03
N HIS A 27 0.79 -8.91 37.26
CA HIS A 27 0.83 -8.19 38.51
C HIS A 27 2.29 -8.17 38.96
N ARG A 28 2.84 -6.99 39.30
CA ARG A 28 3.84 -6.72 40.36
C ARG A 28 4.69 -5.49 40.02
N ARG A 29 4.53 -4.44 40.82
CA ARG A 29 5.54 -3.95 41.79
C ARG A 29 4.93 -2.78 42.58
N ARG A 30 4.70 -3.01 43.88
CA ARG A 30 4.56 -1.93 44.89
C ARG A 30 5.95 -1.35 45.12
N VAL A 31 6.07 -0.03 45.21
CA VAL A 31 6.67 0.73 46.32
C VAL A 31 6.37 2.23 46.10
N CYS A 32 5.93 2.91 47.17
CA CYS A 32 5.66 4.35 47.32
C CYS A 32 4.43 4.93 46.58
N VAL A 33 3.21 4.51 46.94
CA VAL A 33 1.97 5.03 46.31
C VAL A 33 0.80 5.13 47.30
N GLU A 34 0.92 5.96 48.34
CA GLU A 34 -0.26 6.25 49.21
C GLU A 34 -0.77 7.69 49.03
N GLY A 35 0.11 8.71 48.95
CA GLY A 35 -0.30 10.10 48.67
C GLY A 35 -0.69 10.38 47.21
N ILE A 36 -0.04 9.68 46.25
CA ILE A 36 -0.32 9.84 44.80
C ILE A 36 -1.55 9.03 44.40
N VAL A 37 -1.76 7.83 44.96
CA VAL A 37 -2.96 7.02 44.69
C VAL A 37 -4.21 7.72 45.21
N MET A 38 -4.17 8.29 46.41
CA MET A 38 -5.35 8.95 46.98
C MET A 38 -5.78 10.17 46.15
N ARG A 39 -4.84 11.00 45.68
CA ARG A 39 -5.14 12.10 44.75
C ARG A 39 -5.64 11.60 43.39
N GLN A 40 -5.05 10.55 42.83
CA GLN A 40 -5.51 9.95 41.57
C GLN A 40 -6.91 9.32 41.69
N CYS A 41 -7.22 8.68 42.84
CA CYS A 41 -8.54 8.13 43.13
C CYS A 41 -9.60 9.21 43.29
N ILE A 42 -9.27 10.35 43.92
CA ILE A 42 -10.17 11.50 44.04
C ILE A 42 -10.44 12.12 42.67
N VAL A 43 -9.41 12.38 41.87
CA VAL A 43 -9.55 12.92 40.50
C VAL A 43 -10.35 11.97 39.60
N ALA A 44 -10.09 10.66 39.64
CA ALA A 44 -10.86 9.67 38.89
C ALA A 44 -12.33 9.59 39.33
N ARG A 45 -12.61 9.72 40.63
CA ARG A 45 -13.98 9.73 41.17
C ARG A 45 -14.73 11.00 40.77
N CYS A 46 -14.07 12.16 40.79
CA CYS A 46 -14.64 13.43 40.32
C CYS A 46 -14.94 13.40 38.81
N ALA A 47 -14.02 12.86 38.00
CA ALA A 47 -14.24 12.69 36.56
C ALA A 47 -15.43 11.77 36.26
N ALA A 48 -15.54 10.63 36.96
CA ALA A 48 -16.66 9.71 36.81
C ALA A 48 -18.00 10.34 37.23
N GLN A 49 -18.03 11.09 38.33
CA GLN A 49 -19.24 11.80 38.77
C GLN A 49 -19.65 12.89 37.79
N LEU A 50 -18.68 13.64 37.25
CA LEU A 50 -18.91 14.65 36.22
C LEU A 50 -19.43 14.02 34.93
N ALA A 51 -18.89 12.88 34.51
CA ALA A 51 -19.38 12.13 33.35
C ALA A 51 -20.82 11.63 33.56
N VAL A 52 -21.18 11.18 34.76
CA VAL A 52 -22.56 10.79 35.10
C VAL A 52 -23.50 11.98 35.04
N ALA A 53 -23.13 13.11 35.67
CA ALA A 53 -23.93 14.33 35.64
C ALA A 53 -24.12 14.83 34.20
N LEU A 54 -23.06 14.80 33.39
CA LEU A 54 -23.07 15.19 31.99
C LEU A 54 -23.99 14.31 31.16
N ARG A 55 -23.94 12.97 31.30
CA ARG A 55 -24.90 12.07 30.63
C ARG A 55 -26.33 12.39 30.99
N GLU A 56 -26.60 12.70 32.25
CA GLU A 56 -27.97 13.00 32.70
C GLU A 56 -28.47 14.35 32.17
N VAL A 57 -27.60 15.36 32.07
CA VAL A 57 -27.97 16.64 31.43
C VAL A 57 -28.23 16.42 29.93
N VAL A 58 -27.34 15.72 29.23
CA VAL A 58 -27.49 15.39 27.81
C VAL A 58 -28.77 14.60 27.53
N ARG A 59 -29.15 13.66 28.40
CA ARG A 59 -30.37 12.85 28.23
C ARG A 59 -31.66 13.69 28.24
N HIS A 60 -31.67 14.80 28.97
CA HIS A 60 -32.82 15.71 29.05
C HIS A 60 -32.66 16.95 28.16
N ALA A 61 -31.58 17.02 27.38
CA ALA A 61 -31.33 18.14 26.49
C ALA A 61 -32.43 18.24 25.42
N PRO A 62 -32.89 19.46 25.09
CA PRO A 62 -33.79 19.65 23.96
C PRO A 62 -33.06 19.27 22.66
N ALA A 63 -33.83 18.80 21.67
CA ALA A 63 -33.27 18.47 20.35
C ALA A 63 -32.59 19.67 19.68
N SER A 64 -32.96 20.90 20.03
CA SER A 64 -32.33 22.15 19.56
C SER A 64 -30.91 22.37 20.11
N GLY A 65 -30.45 21.54 21.05
CA GLY A 65 -29.17 21.67 21.72
C GLY A 65 -29.21 22.59 22.95
N ILE A 66 -28.18 22.47 23.79
CA ILE A 66 -27.95 23.29 24.97
C ILE A 66 -26.74 24.20 24.71
N PRO A 67 -26.85 25.53 24.85
CA PRO A 67 -25.71 26.43 24.82
C PRO A 67 -24.65 26.01 25.85
N LEU A 68 -23.36 26.00 25.49
CA LEU A 68 -22.30 25.51 26.37
C LEU A 68 -22.21 26.29 27.70
N ALA A 69 -22.62 27.56 27.72
CA ALA A 69 -22.70 28.37 28.94
C ALA A 69 -23.82 27.90 29.89
N GLU A 70 -24.96 27.49 29.35
CA GLU A 70 -26.08 26.93 30.12
C GLU A 70 -25.73 25.54 30.65
N LEU A 71 -25.09 24.72 29.82
CA LEU A 71 -24.56 23.42 30.22
C LEU A 71 -23.59 23.54 31.40
N GLU A 72 -22.66 24.50 31.35
CA GLU A 72 -21.72 24.75 32.44
C GLU A 72 -22.41 25.19 33.73
N ALA A 73 -23.44 26.04 33.63
CA ALA A 73 -24.24 26.46 34.78
C ALA A 73 -25.00 25.28 35.41
N GLU A 74 -25.64 24.45 34.59
CA GLU A 74 -26.41 23.29 35.06
C GLU A 74 -25.52 22.21 35.68
N LEU A 75 -24.35 21.94 35.09
CA LEU A 75 -23.37 21.03 35.67
C LEU A 75 -22.87 21.53 37.02
N LYS A 76 -22.61 22.84 37.15
CA LYS A 76 -22.17 23.45 38.40
C LYS A 76 -23.23 23.32 39.48
N GLU A 77 -24.49 23.57 39.16
CA GLU A 77 -25.61 23.41 40.10
C GLU A 77 -25.76 21.96 40.56
N ARG A 78 -25.74 20.99 39.63
CA ARG A 78 -25.87 19.56 39.97
C ARG A 78 -24.69 19.02 40.77
N MET A 79 -23.47 19.47 40.48
CA MET A 79 -22.30 19.11 41.26
C MET A 79 -22.31 19.72 42.67
N GLN A 80 -22.88 20.92 42.84
CA GLN A 80 -23.06 21.56 44.15
C GLN A 80 -24.19 20.91 44.97
N ALA A 81 -25.23 20.41 44.31
CA ALA A 81 -26.34 19.71 44.96
C ALA A 81 -26.00 18.26 45.37
N ALA A 82 -24.90 17.69 44.86
CA ALA A 82 -24.48 16.35 45.23
C ALA A 82 -23.95 16.32 46.68
N PRO A 83 -24.46 15.42 47.56
CA PRO A 83 -24.00 15.32 48.93
C PRO A 83 -22.53 14.86 48.95
N THR A 84 -21.63 15.76 49.32
CA THR A 84 -20.19 15.47 49.33
C THR A 84 -19.68 15.48 50.77
N GLU A 85 -19.39 14.29 51.33
CA GLU A 85 -18.70 14.10 52.63
C GLU A 85 -17.17 14.29 52.53
N ALA A 86 -16.63 14.81 51.43
CA ALA A 86 -15.20 14.99 51.23
C ALA A 86 -14.89 16.33 50.55
N GLU A 87 -13.85 17.01 51.04
CA GLU A 87 -13.42 18.34 50.61
C GLU A 87 -13.33 18.50 49.08
N VAL A 88 -14.02 19.54 48.61
CA VAL A 88 -13.86 20.32 47.37
C VAL A 88 -13.51 19.52 46.10
N PRO A 89 -14.48 19.29 45.20
CA PRO A 89 -14.22 18.72 43.88
C PRO A 89 -13.35 19.67 43.04
N GLU A 90 -12.52 19.10 42.16
CA GLU A 90 -11.83 19.87 41.12
C GLU A 90 -12.79 20.84 40.42
N PRO A 91 -12.32 22.05 40.06
CA PRO A 91 -13.19 23.07 39.52
C PRO A 91 -13.86 22.60 38.23
N VAL A 92 -15.19 22.75 38.16
CA VAL A 92 -16.08 22.51 37.00
C VAL A 92 -15.48 23.01 35.68
N SER A 93 -14.56 23.97 35.71
CA SER A 93 -13.66 24.37 34.63
C SER A 93 -13.02 23.25 33.78
N SER A 94 -12.97 22.00 34.25
CA SER A 94 -12.49 20.84 33.49
C SER A 94 -13.58 20.05 32.75
N TRP A 95 -14.86 20.45 32.76
CA TRP A 95 -15.96 19.71 32.12
C TRP A 95 -15.72 19.43 30.63
N ARG A 96 -15.03 20.34 29.94
CA ARG A 96 -14.61 20.15 28.55
C ARG A 96 -13.68 18.94 28.36
N ARG A 97 -12.89 18.57 29.37
CA ARG A 97 -12.03 17.38 29.37
C ARG A 97 -12.81 16.08 29.61
N ALA A 98 -14.01 16.17 30.20
CA ALA A 98 -14.88 15.03 30.44
C ALA A 98 -15.84 14.74 29.26
N LEU A 99 -16.07 15.71 28.36
CA LEU A 99 -16.90 15.52 27.15
C LEU A 99 -16.51 14.27 26.32
N PRO A 100 -15.22 13.99 26.04
CA PRO A 100 -14.83 12.83 25.25
C PRO A 100 -15.23 11.49 25.89
N GLU A 101 -15.40 11.44 27.22
CA GLU A 101 -15.78 10.22 27.94
C GLU A 101 -17.26 9.85 27.77
N VAL A 102 -18.09 10.79 27.29
CA VAL A 102 -19.53 10.60 27.09
C VAL A 102 -19.99 10.96 25.67
N ASN A 103 -19.02 11.11 24.76
CA ASN A 103 -19.19 11.46 23.35
C ASN A 103 -19.90 10.38 22.50
N ALA A 104 -20.42 9.32 23.12
CA ALA A 104 -21.31 8.35 22.48
C ALA A 104 -22.78 8.82 22.41
N THR A 105 -23.13 9.92 23.10
CA THR A 105 -24.53 10.36 23.26
C THR A 105 -24.78 11.82 22.86
N HIS A 106 -23.73 12.53 22.42
CA HIS A 106 -23.81 13.93 22.04
C HIS A 106 -22.70 14.30 21.05
N PHE A 107 -22.77 15.52 20.52
CA PHE A 107 -21.64 16.19 19.87
C PHE A 107 -21.69 17.69 20.15
N VAL A 108 -20.57 18.38 19.96
CA VAL A 108 -20.46 19.83 20.14
C VAL A 108 -20.26 20.50 18.79
N SER A 109 -21.17 21.40 18.41
CA SER A 109 -21.09 22.17 17.18
C SER A 109 -21.21 23.66 17.51
N GLY A 110 -20.18 24.43 17.17
CA GLY A 110 -20.07 25.84 17.54
C GLY A 110 -20.11 26.05 19.06
N ALA A 111 -21.13 26.78 19.53
CA ALA A 111 -21.32 27.14 20.94
C ALA A 111 -22.43 26.33 21.64
N ALA A 112 -22.87 25.21 21.06
CA ALA A 112 -23.92 24.37 21.62
C ALA A 112 -23.54 22.87 21.61
N LEU A 113 -24.09 22.14 22.58
CA LEU A 113 -24.06 20.69 22.68
C LEU A 113 -25.39 20.13 22.18
N TYR A 114 -25.35 19.13 21.29
CA TYR A 114 -26.54 18.48 20.75
C TYR A 114 -26.61 17.03 21.22
N PRO A 115 -27.75 16.55 21.74
CA PRO A 115 -27.94 15.13 21.98
C PRO A 115 -27.98 14.38 20.64
N CYS A 116 -27.34 13.22 20.57
CA CYS A 116 -27.25 12.43 19.34
C CYS A 116 -27.29 10.93 19.65
N ASN A 117 -28.18 10.21 18.97
CA ASN A 117 -28.16 8.75 18.95
C ASN A 117 -27.12 8.27 17.94
N TRP A 118 -25.85 8.37 18.31
CA TRP A 118 -24.75 7.98 17.44
C TRP A 118 -24.86 6.53 16.98
N GLU A 119 -25.33 5.62 17.82
CA GLU A 119 -25.41 4.21 17.47
C GLU A 119 -26.36 3.96 16.29
N GLU A 120 -27.52 4.59 16.30
CA GLU A 120 -28.50 4.48 15.21
C GLU A 120 -28.03 5.22 13.94
N MET A 121 -27.44 6.41 14.12
CA MET A 121 -26.90 7.17 13.01
C MET A 121 -25.73 6.44 12.32
N MET A 122 -24.79 5.91 13.10
CA MET A 122 -23.67 5.15 12.56
C MET A 122 -24.13 3.86 11.86
N ARG A 123 -25.25 3.24 12.27
CA ARG A 123 -25.86 2.13 11.51
C ARG A 123 -26.39 2.58 10.14
N ARG A 124 -27.05 3.74 10.07
CA ARG A 124 -27.51 4.29 8.79
C ARG A 124 -26.36 4.64 7.86
N VAL A 125 -25.33 5.33 8.39
CA VAL A 125 -24.10 5.62 7.66
C VAL A 125 -23.43 4.32 7.19
N ALA A 126 -23.30 3.32 8.06
CA ALA A 126 -22.71 2.03 7.70
C ALA A 126 -23.45 1.30 6.59
N ALA A 127 -24.79 1.42 6.50
CA ALA A 127 -25.58 0.82 5.45
C ALA A 127 -25.33 1.45 4.05
N ALA A 128 -24.83 2.70 4.02
CA ALA A 128 -24.46 3.39 2.79
C ALA A 128 -22.98 3.20 2.41
N ILE A 129 -22.15 2.64 3.30
CA ILE A 129 -20.73 2.44 3.03
C ILE A 129 -20.55 1.33 1.98
N PRO A 130 -19.87 1.60 0.85
CA PRO A 130 -19.49 0.55 -0.08
C PRO A 130 -18.55 -0.47 0.59
N HIS A 131 -18.58 -1.73 0.14
CA HIS A 131 -17.81 -2.82 0.75
C HIS A 131 -16.29 -2.55 0.83
N GLY A 132 -15.73 -1.84 -0.16
CA GLY A 132 -14.31 -1.43 -0.17
C GLY A 132 -13.93 -0.51 1.00
N GLY A 133 -14.93 0.09 1.63
CA GLY A 133 -14.82 1.07 2.69
C GLY A 133 -14.82 2.49 2.14
N VAL A 134 -14.82 3.43 3.08
CA VAL A 134 -14.74 4.87 2.82
C VAL A 134 -13.57 5.47 3.56
N THR A 135 -13.03 6.56 3.02
CA THR A 135 -12.05 7.40 3.69
C THR A 135 -12.70 8.15 4.85
N GLU A 136 -11.87 8.75 5.73
CA GLU A 136 -12.39 9.59 6.82
C GLU A 136 -13.24 10.75 6.30
N LYS A 137 -12.85 11.35 5.17
CA LYS A 137 -13.58 12.46 4.56
C LYS A 137 -14.99 12.03 4.15
N GLU A 138 -15.09 10.92 3.40
CA GLU A 138 -16.37 10.37 2.93
C GLU A 138 -17.24 9.88 4.09
N LEU A 139 -16.65 9.31 5.15
CA LEU A 139 -17.40 8.96 6.36
C LEU A 139 -18.00 10.21 7.02
N VAL A 140 -17.20 11.27 7.16
CA VAL A 140 -17.65 12.54 7.75
C VAL A 140 -18.75 13.17 6.88
N GLU A 141 -18.63 13.12 5.56
CA GLU A 141 -19.68 13.57 4.64
C GLU A 141 -20.98 12.80 4.86
N GLY A 142 -20.93 11.46 4.98
CA GLY A 142 -22.12 10.66 5.31
C GLY A 142 -22.73 10.98 6.68
N ILE A 143 -21.91 11.32 7.69
CA ILE A 143 -22.41 11.78 8.99
C ILE A 143 -23.10 13.15 8.85
N VAL A 144 -22.55 14.07 8.05
CA VAL A 144 -23.14 15.39 7.81
C VAL A 144 -24.47 15.27 7.06
N GLU A 145 -24.58 14.33 6.12
CA GLU A 145 -25.84 14.07 5.40
C GLU A 145 -26.95 13.58 6.34
N GLU A 146 -26.62 12.69 7.29
CA GLU A 146 -27.55 12.18 8.30
C GLU A 146 -27.84 13.18 9.42
N GLU A 147 -26.87 14.04 9.75
CA GLU A 147 -26.98 15.06 10.79
C GLU A 147 -26.38 16.39 10.31
N PRO A 148 -27.16 17.24 9.62
CA PRO A 148 -26.67 18.49 9.04
C PRO A 148 -26.12 19.51 10.05
N ARG A 149 -26.43 19.34 11.35
CA ARG A 149 -25.88 20.18 12.43
C ARG A 149 -24.44 19.80 12.78
N PHE A 150 -23.99 18.62 12.37
CA PHE A 150 -22.62 18.17 12.46
C PHE A 150 -21.79 18.85 11.36
N LEU A 151 -21.22 20.02 11.66
CA LEU A 151 -20.47 20.80 10.68
C LEU A 151 -19.04 20.28 10.48
N PRO A 152 -18.42 20.47 9.29
CA PRO A 152 -17.01 20.18 9.08
C PRO A 152 -16.15 21.00 10.05
N GLY A 153 -15.49 20.34 11.01
CA GLY A 153 -14.74 20.98 12.09
C GLY A 153 -15.29 20.71 13.50
N VAL A 154 -16.41 19.99 13.62
CA VAL A 154 -16.86 19.42 14.91
C VAL A 154 -15.76 18.52 15.48
N SER A 155 -15.35 18.81 16.71
CA SER A 155 -14.36 18.01 17.42
C SER A 155 -15.06 16.91 18.21
N LEU A 156 -14.72 15.66 17.91
CA LEU A 156 -15.08 14.49 18.71
C LEU A 156 -14.12 14.28 19.91
N GLY A 157 -13.25 15.26 20.19
CA GLY A 157 -12.23 15.20 21.25
C GLY A 157 -11.05 14.28 20.96
N GLU A 158 -11.16 13.41 19.95
CA GLU A 158 -10.11 12.52 19.48
C GLU A 158 -10.23 12.29 17.96
N PRO A 159 -9.20 11.73 17.28
CA PRO A 159 -9.30 11.37 15.88
C PRO A 159 -10.49 10.44 15.62
N VAL A 160 -11.21 10.64 14.50
CA VAL A 160 -12.43 9.87 14.14
C VAL A 160 -12.17 8.36 14.20
N SER A 161 -11.01 7.93 13.71
CA SER A 161 -10.59 6.52 13.74
C SER A 161 -10.56 5.92 15.14
N LYS A 162 -10.05 6.66 16.13
CA LYS A 162 -10.01 6.20 17.53
C LYS A 162 -11.40 6.21 18.16
N TRP A 163 -12.18 7.25 17.87
CA TRP A 163 -13.55 7.39 18.37
C TRP A 163 -14.44 6.26 17.86
N VAL A 164 -14.39 5.93 16.56
CA VAL A 164 -15.13 4.81 15.97
C VAL A 164 -14.69 3.48 16.60
N GLN A 165 -13.38 3.22 16.71
CA GLN A 165 -12.88 1.98 17.32
C GLN A 165 -13.30 1.82 18.78
N ARG A 166 -13.40 2.92 19.52
CA ARG A 166 -13.78 2.91 20.93
C ARG A 166 -15.27 2.64 21.13
N TRP A 167 -16.13 3.31 20.36
CA TRP A 167 -17.56 3.37 20.63
C TRP A 167 -18.40 2.49 19.69
N PHE A 168 -17.96 2.31 18.45
CA PHE A 168 -18.71 1.60 17.42
C PHE A 168 -17.94 0.46 16.74
N PRO A 169 -17.09 -0.33 17.44
CA PRO A 169 -16.32 -1.41 16.82
C PRO A 169 -17.20 -2.56 16.29
N HIS A 170 -18.46 -2.60 16.70
CA HIS A 170 -19.46 -3.58 16.27
C HIS A 170 -20.30 -3.11 15.07
N ILE A 171 -20.16 -1.84 14.65
CA ILE A 171 -20.85 -1.25 13.49
C ILE A 171 -19.84 -0.99 12.38
N LEU A 172 -18.71 -0.38 12.73
CA LEU A 172 -17.65 -0.04 11.80
C LEU A 172 -16.31 -0.60 12.25
N TRP A 173 -15.59 -1.14 11.28
CA TRP A 173 -14.20 -1.53 11.40
C TRP A 173 -13.31 -0.45 10.78
N VAL A 174 -12.22 -0.11 11.46
CA VAL A 174 -11.25 0.88 10.99
C VAL A 174 -9.93 0.19 10.66
N SER A 175 -9.55 0.24 9.40
CA SER A 175 -8.28 -0.24 8.86
C SER A 175 -7.44 0.92 8.33
N ARG A 176 -6.28 0.64 7.74
CA ARG A 176 -5.45 1.65 7.06
C ARG A 176 -5.18 1.24 5.62
N SER A 177 -5.25 2.20 4.70
CA SER A 177 -4.75 2.03 3.33
C SER A 177 -3.26 1.72 3.41
N ALA A 178 -2.82 0.73 2.64
CA ALA A 178 -1.41 0.37 2.63
C ALA A 178 -0.57 1.26 1.70
N ALA A 179 -1.20 1.93 0.72
CA ALA A 179 -0.52 2.86 -0.17
C ALA A 179 -0.05 4.14 0.55
N ASN A 180 -0.86 4.66 1.48
CA ASN A 180 -0.61 5.96 2.11
C ASN A 180 -0.86 5.99 3.64
N GLY A 181 -1.26 4.88 4.25
CA GLY A 181 -1.51 4.77 5.69
C GLY A 181 -2.80 5.42 6.19
N THR A 182 -3.65 5.97 5.29
CA THR A 182 -4.87 6.69 5.70
C THR A 182 -5.94 5.74 6.26
N PRO A 183 -6.73 6.14 7.27
CA PRO A 183 -7.81 5.32 7.78
C PRO A 183 -8.86 5.00 6.71
N ILE A 184 -9.31 3.74 6.66
CA ILE A 184 -10.44 3.28 5.85
C ILE A 184 -11.47 2.62 6.78
N TYR A 185 -12.72 3.06 6.67
CA TYR A 185 -13.85 2.63 7.49
C TYR A 185 -14.74 1.67 6.70
N ARG A 186 -15.08 0.52 7.27
CA ARG A 186 -15.93 -0.51 6.65
C ARG A 186 -17.06 -0.92 7.58
N ALA A 187 -18.22 -1.27 7.03
CA ALA A 187 -19.32 -1.83 7.81
C ALA A 187 -18.95 -3.22 8.35
N VAL A 188 -19.31 -3.48 9.62
CA VAL A 188 -19.18 -4.77 10.27
C VAL A 188 -20.44 -5.59 9.97
N GLY A 189 -20.29 -6.75 9.35
CA GLY A 189 -21.40 -7.71 9.21
C GLY A 189 -21.71 -8.19 7.79
N GLU A 190 -20.97 -7.77 6.77
CA GLU A 190 -21.11 -8.40 5.47
C GLU A 190 -20.33 -9.72 5.43
N SER A 191 -21.04 -10.78 5.03
CA SER A 191 -20.43 -12.07 4.79
C SER A 191 -19.44 -11.91 3.66
N LEU A 192 -18.19 -12.34 3.87
CA LEU A 192 -17.24 -12.42 2.77
C LEU A 192 -17.89 -13.22 1.63
N SER A 193 -17.66 -12.79 0.40
CA SER A 193 -17.95 -13.65 -0.74
C SER A 193 -17.21 -14.98 -0.55
N PRO A 194 -17.74 -16.11 -1.06
CA PRO A 194 -17.05 -17.39 -0.98
C PRO A 194 -15.60 -17.33 -1.46
N GLU A 195 -15.34 -16.53 -2.52
CA GLU A 195 -14.02 -16.28 -3.08
C GLU A 195 -13.13 -15.54 -2.08
N ALA A 196 -13.63 -14.46 -1.47
CA ALA A 196 -12.86 -13.68 -0.52
C ALA A 196 -12.60 -14.42 0.80
N GLU A 197 -13.56 -15.23 1.25
CA GLU A 197 -13.39 -16.11 2.40
C GLU A 197 -12.31 -17.16 2.13
N CYS A 198 -12.29 -17.77 0.94
CA CYS A 198 -11.27 -18.74 0.56
C CYS A 198 -9.88 -18.10 0.53
N ILE A 199 -9.72 -16.94 -0.13
CA ILE A 199 -8.44 -16.22 -0.14
C ILE A 199 -8.00 -15.89 1.29
N THR A 200 -8.91 -15.40 2.13
CA THR A 200 -8.62 -15.08 3.54
C THR A 200 -8.14 -16.30 4.31
N ARG A 201 -8.82 -17.44 4.18
CA ARG A 201 -8.43 -18.71 4.81
C ARG A 201 -7.06 -19.18 4.33
N VAL A 202 -6.76 -19.07 3.04
CA VAL A 202 -5.46 -19.43 2.47
C VAL A 202 -4.35 -18.55 3.06
N LEU A 203 -4.55 -17.24 3.13
CA LEU A 203 -3.58 -16.33 3.75
C LEU A 203 -3.37 -16.68 5.23
N GLN A 204 -4.43 -17.01 5.97
CA GLN A 204 -4.30 -17.46 7.36
C GLN A 204 -3.50 -18.76 7.50
N LEU A 205 -3.70 -19.73 6.60
CA LEU A 205 -2.94 -20.99 6.55
C LEU A 205 -1.46 -20.75 6.25
N LEU A 206 -1.15 -19.76 5.41
CA LEU A 206 0.22 -19.31 5.12
C LEU A 206 0.85 -18.50 6.27
N GLY A 207 0.17 -18.36 7.41
CA GLY A 207 0.63 -17.56 8.56
C GLY A 207 0.55 -16.04 8.32
N ARG A 208 -0.10 -15.61 7.24
CA ARG A 208 -0.23 -14.21 6.80
C ARG A 208 -1.45 -13.54 7.44
N ARG A 209 -1.51 -13.58 8.77
CA ARG A 209 -2.67 -13.12 9.57
C ARG A 209 -2.75 -11.60 9.76
N LYS A 210 -1.66 -10.87 9.50
CA LYS A 210 -1.57 -9.42 9.66
C LYS A 210 -1.30 -8.82 8.30
N LEU A 211 -2.21 -7.99 7.79
CA LEU A 211 -2.03 -7.32 6.52
C LEU A 211 -1.51 -5.89 6.73
N PRO A 212 -0.92 -5.25 5.71
CA PRO A 212 -0.67 -5.73 4.35
C PRO A 212 0.26 -6.95 4.25
N VAL A 213 0.02 -7.87 3.30
CA VAL A 213 0.95 -8.98 3.00
C VAL A 213 1.31 -9.07 1.54
N TYR A 214 2.60 -9.26 1.29
CA TYR A 214 3.11 -9.74 0.02
C TYR A 214 3.04 -11.26 0.01
N THR A 215 2.25 -11.81 -0.90
CA THR A 215 2.12 -13.27 -1.08
C THR A 215 2.21 -13.61 -2.55
N ASP A 216 3.10 -14.55 -2.88
CA ASP A 216 3.20 -15.12 -4.22
C ASP A 216 1.93 -15.94 -4.52
N VAL A 217 1.32 -15.69 -5.68
CA VAL A 217 0.18 -16.46 -6.19
C VAL A 217 0.45 -17.96 -6.14
N ASN A 218 1.67 -18.39 -6.44
CA ASN A 218 2.06 -19.81 -6.46
C ASN A 218 1.96 -20.48 -5.09
N LEU A 219 2.00 -19.71 -4.00
CA LEU A 219 1.75 -20.20 -2.64
C LEU A 219 0.25 -20.28 -2.32
N ILE A 220 -0.57 -19.49 -3.01
CA ILE A 220 -2.03 -19.43 -2.83
C ILE A 220 -2.71 -20.52 -3.66
N VAL A 221 -2.30 -20.72 -4.92
CA VAL A 221 -2.91 -21.65 -5.89
C VAL A 221 -3.19 -23.04 -5.29
N PRO A 222 -2.23 -23.72 -4.63
CA PRO A 222 -2.44 -25.10 -4.17
C PRO A 222 -3.41 -25.21 -3.00
N LEU A 223 -3.70 -24.09 -2.32
CA LEU A 223 -4.54 -24.03 -1.13
C LEU A 223 -5.97 -23.56 -1.44
N LEU A 224 -6.22 -23.08 -2.66
CA LEU A 224 -7.56 -22.71 -3.10
C LEU A 224 -8.34 -23.93 -3.60
N PRO A 225 -9.69 -23.92 -3.47
CA PRO A 225 -10.54 -24.92 -4.09
C PRO A 225 -10.31 -24.99 -5.61
N VAL A 226 -10.34 -26.19 -6.19
CA VAL A 226 -10.16 -26.40 -7.65
C VAL A 226 -11.17 -25.59 -8.47
N SER A 227 -12.39 -25.40 -7.96
CA SER A 227 -13.44 -24.58 -8.59
C SER A 227 -13.15 -23.07 -8.60
N MET A 228 -12.17 -22.62 -7.81
CA MET A 228 -11.81 -21.21 -7.65
C MET A 228 -10.41 -20.88 -8.17
N SER A 229 -9.60 -21.89 -8.51
CA SER A 229 -8.26 -21.65 -9.05
C SER A 229 -8.37 -21.21 -10.53
N PRO A 230 -8.04 -19.96 -10.87
CA PRO A 230 -7.99 -19.51 -12.25
C PRO A 230 -6.94 -20.32 -13.03
N GLU A 231 -7.18 -20.52 -14.31
CA GLU A 231 -6.16 -21.06 -15.21
C GLU A 231 -4.92 -20.15 -15.23
N LYS A 232 -3.75 -20.74 -15.55
CA LYS A 232 -2.49 -20.00 -15.63
C LYS A 232 -2.64 -18.75 -16.50
N GLY A 233 -2.27 -17.59 -15.96
CA GLY A 233 -2.38 -16.28 -16.63
C GLY A 233 -3.72 -15.55 -16.43
N LYS A 234 -4.74 -16.18 -15.82
CA LYS A 234 -6.04 -15.54 -15.55
C LYS A 234 -6.18 -14.95 -14.14
N TRP A 235 -5.10 -14.96 -13.36
CA TRP A 235 -5.10 -14.47 -11.98
C TRP A 235 -5.45 -12.99 -11.86
N LEU A 236 -4.88 -12.14 -12.72
CA LEU A 236 -5.21 -10.70 -12.72
C LEU A 236 -6.72 -10.48 -12.86
N ARG A 237 -7.33 -11.13 -13.86
CA ARG A 237 -8.78 -11.05 -14.11
C ARG A 237 -9.61 -11.61 -12.95
N PHE A 238 -9.10 -12.60 -12.22
CA PHE A 238 -9.75 -13.13 -11.02
C PHE A 238 -9.72 -12.13 -9.87
N PHE A 239 -8.60 -11.46 -9.62
CA PHE A 239 -8.51 -10.42 -8.59
C PHE A 239 -9.30 -9.16 -8.95
N GLU A 240 -9.44 -8.85 -10.23
CA GLU A 240 -10.31 -7.79 -10.73
C GLU A 240 -11.80 -8.12 -10.59
N GLN A 241 -12.17 -9.38 -10.35
CA GLN A 241 -13.57 -9.74 -10.12
C GLN A 241 -14.10 -8.95 -8.94
N GLU A 242 -15.30 -8.43 -9.12
CA GLU A 242 -15.92 -7.55 -8.15
C GLU A 242 -16.14 -8.24 -6.79
N THR A 243 -16.34 -9.56 -6.78
CA THR A 243 -16.41 -10.38 -5.55
C THR A 243 -15.11 -10.42 -4.75
N VAL A 244 -13.96 -10.22 -5.39
CA VAL A 244 -12.63 -10.23 -4.77
C VAL A 244 -12.14 -8.81 -4.52
N ARG A 245 -12.19 -7.95 -5.54
CA ARG A 245 -11.77 -6.53 -5.48
C ARG A 245 -12.54 -5.72 -4.42
N ARG A 246 -13.79 -6.08 -4.12
CA ARG A 246 -14.57 -5.43 -3.06
C ARG A 246 -14.03 -5.70 -1.65
N HIS A 247 -13.24 -6.75 -1.47
CA HIS A 247 -12.71 -7.16 -0.17
C HIS A 247 -11.21 -6.88 -0.05
N PHE A 248 -10.43 -7.07 -1.13
CA PHE A 248 -8.99 -6.85 -1.15
C PHE A 248 -8.63 -5.61 -1.97
N ASP A 249 -7.83 -4.72 -1.38
CA ASP A 249 -7.06 -3.76 -2.16
C ASP A 249 -5.85 -4.54 -2.71
N VAL A 250 -5.98 -4.95 -3.98
CA VAL A 250 -5.00 -5.78 -4.68
C VAL A 250 -4.11 -4.86 -5.50
N ASP A 251 -2.85 -4.74 -5.10
CA ASP A 251 -1.82 -4.19 -5.98
C ASP A 251 -1.00 -5.34 -6.57
N VAL A 252 -0.81 -5.33 -7.88
CA VAL A 252 -0.12 -6.42 -8.58
C VAL A 252 1.24 -5.92 -8.99
N GLU A 253 2.23 -6.26 -8.19
CA GLU A 253 3.64 -6.06 -8.55
C GLU A 253 4.15 -7.34 -9.21
N ALA A 254 4.35 -7.30 -10.52
CA ALA A 254 5.00 -8.38 -11.25
C ALA A 254 6.52 -8.26 -11.08
N PHE A 255 7.15 -9.24 -10.41
CA PHE A 255 8.61 -9.32 -10.38
C PHE A 255 9.05 -10.45 -11.29
N VAL A 256 9.91 -10.14 -12.26
CA VAL A 256 10.58 -11.18 -13.04
C VAL A 256 11.80 -11.61 -12.25
N ARG A 257 11.69 -12.75 -11.56
CA ARG A 257 12.84 -13.34 -10.86
C ARG A 257 13.74 -14.00 -11.90
N LEU A 258 14.80 -13.29 -12.29
CA LEU A 258 15.82 -13.86 -13.16
C LEU A 258 16.48 -15.03 -12.41
N SER A 259 16.62 -16.19 -13.07
CA SER A 259 17.33 -17.32 -12.49
C SER A 259 18.73 -16.89 -12.05
N PRO A 260 19.22 -17.28 -10.86
CA PRO A 260 20.50 -16.82 -10.32
C PRO A 260 21.71 -17.13 -11.21
N ASP A 261 21.57 -18.09 -12.15
CA ASP A 261 22.62 -18.49 -13.07
C ASP A 261 22.62 -17.73 -14.42
N ARG A 262 21.73 -16.75 -14.62
CA ARG A 262 21.62 -16.01 -15.90
C ARG A 262 21.73 -14.50 -15.69
N SER A 263 22.90 -13.95 -16.04
CA SER A 263 23.08 -12.50 -16.15
C SER A 263 22.24 -11.97 -17.33
N PRO A 264 21.42 -10.91 -17.15
CA PRO A 264 20.76 -10.25 -18.26
C PRO A 264 21.79 -9.73 -19.27
N SER A 265 21.48 -9.88 -20.55
CA SER A 265 22.34 -9.46 -21.66
C SER A 265 21.64 -8.36 -22.45
N THR A 266 22.39 -7.35 -22.89
CA THR A 266 21.93 -6.39 -23.89
C THR A 266 22.79 -6.54 -25.14
N VAL A 267 22.17 -6.76 -26.29
CA VAL A 267 22.84 -6.90 -27.58
C VAL A 267 22.52 -5.70 -28.43
N PHE A 268 23.54 -4.98 -28.86
CA PHE A 268 23.45 -3.91 -29.84
C PHE A 268 23.85 -4.48 -31.21
N VAL A 269 22.96 -4.43 -32.19
CA VAL A 269 23.22 -4.99 -33.52
C VAL A 269 23.38 -3.88 -34.54
N ASP A 270 24.47 -3.93 -35.29
CA ASP A 270 24.68 -3.11 -36.47
C ASP A 270 24.06 -3.78 -37.71
N ALA A 271 22.81 -3.45 -38.00
CA ALA A 271 22.11 -3.95 -39.17
C ALA A 271 22.55 -3.29 -40.49
N THR A 272 23.54 -2.38 -40.45
CA THR A 272 24.20 -1.88 -41.65
C THR A 272 25.34 -2.80 -42.10
N SER A 273 25.86 -3.63 -41.19
CA SER A 273 26.97 -4.56 -41.45
C SER A 273 26.60 -6.04 -41.26
N VAL A 274 25.41 -6.33 -40.72
CA VAL A 274 24.86 -7.68 -40.55
C VAL A 274 23.48 -7.77 -41.19
N GLU A 275 23.23 -8.85 -41.93
CA GLU A 275 21.92 -9.09 -42.54
C GLU A 275 20.87 -9.40 -41.47
N VAL A 276 19.77 -8.65 -41.47
CA VAL A 276 18.70 -8.72 -40.46
C VAL A 276 18.12 -10.13 -40.30
N THR A 277 17.98 -10.86 -41.41
CA THR A 277 17.41 -12.22 -41.46
C THR A 277 18.29 -13.27 -40.75
N GLN A 278 19.59 -12.99 -40.57
CA GLN A 278 20.56 -13.92 -39.99
C GLN A 278 20.78 -13.69 -38.50
N ILE A 279 20.28 -12.58 -37.94
CA ILE A 279 20.58 -12.15 -36.56
C ILE A 279 20.21 -13.24 -35.55
N ASP A 280 19.00 -13.80 -35.63
CA ASP A 280 18.55 -14.82 -34.68
C ASP A 280 19.43 -16.08 -34.74
N ALA A 281 19.79 -16.51 -35.95
CA ALA A 281 20.68 -17.67 -36.13
C ALA A 281 22.08 -17.41 -35.58
N ILE A 282 22.62 -16.19 -35.77
CA ILE A 282 23.92 -15.79 -35.24
C ILE A 282 23.85 -15.76 -33.71
N LEU A 283 22.87 -15.07 -33.11
CA LEU A 283 22.75 -14.97 -31.66
C LEU A 283 22.51 -16.33 -30.99
N ALA A 284 21.77 -17.23 -31.66
CA ALA A 284 21.58 -18.61 -31.20
C ALA A 284 22.89 -19.41 -31.28
N GLY A 285 23.63 -19.31 -32.39
CA GLY A 285 24.94 -19.94 -32.54
C GLY A 285 25.98 -19.47 -31.51
N LYS A 286 25.81 -18.26 -30.98
CA LYS A 286 26.64 -17.68 -29.92
C LYS A 286 26.13 -17.99 -28.50
N GLY A 287 25.02 -18.72 -28.36
CA GLY A 287 24.39 -19.01 -27.06
C GLY A 287 23.85 -17.78 -26.33
N ILE A 288 23.66 -16.66 -27.04
CA ILE A 288 23.20 -15.39 -26.45
C ILE A 288 21.66 -15.41 -26.26
N LEU A 289 20.94 -16.03 -27.20
CA LEU A 289 19.47 -16.20 -27.13
C LEU A 289 19.01 -17.14 -26.00
N ASP A 290 19.92 -17.92 -25.41
CA ASP A 290 19.63 -18.75 -24.24
C ASP A 290 19.62 -17.92 -22.92
N SER A 291 19.94 -16.62 -23.00
CA SER A 291 19.90 -15.66 -21.88
C SER A 291 18.71 -14.69 -21.98
N LEU A 292 18.42 -13.97 -20.89
CA LEU A 292 17.47 -12.84 -20.91
C LEU A 292 18.11 -11.71 -21.70
N CYS A 293 17.85 -11.68 -23.00
CA CYS A 293 18.51 -10.81 -23.95
C CYS A 293 17.57 -9.71 -24.45
N VAL A 294 17.98 -8.45 -24.29
CA VAL A 294 17.36 -7.31 -24.97
C VAL A 294 18.19 -7.00 -26.21
N VAL A 295 17.59 -7.14 -27.40
CA VAL A 295 18.26 -6.83 -28.67
C VAL A 295 17.82 -5.46 -29.14
N LYS A 296 18.77 -4.56 -29.38
CA LYS A 296 18.55 -3.24 -29.99
C LYS A 296 19.25 -3.17 -31.32
N LEU A 297 18.47 -3.02 -32.38
CA LEU A 297 18.96 -3.02 -33.75
C LEU A 297 19.14 -1.60 -34.28
N PHE A 298 20.32 -1.30 -34.82
CA PHE A 298 20.69 0.00 -35.37
C PHE A 298 20.77 -0.14 -36.88
N ARG A 299 19.89 0.57 -37.61
CA ARG A 299 19.77 0.47 -39.06
C ARG A 299 19.69 1.83 -39.74
N ARG A 300 19.94 1.87 -41.05
CA ARG A 300 19.65 3.08 -41.85
C ARG A 300 18.14 3.18 -42.13
N PRO A 301 17.62 4.38 -42.44
CA PRO A 301 16.20 4.57 -42.76
C PRO A 301 15.69 3.63 -43.85
N ASP A 302 16.53 3.42 -44.89
CA ASP A 302 16.21 2.62 -46.07
C ASP A 302 16.49 1.11 -45.89
N SER A 303 17.07 0.71 -44.76
CA SER A 303 17.35 -0.70 -44.47
C SER A 303 16.08 -1.42 -44.00
N PRO A 304 15.96 -2.75 -44.25
CA PRO A 304 14.86 -3.56 -43.75
C PRO A 304 14.67 -3.40 -42.24
N ALA A 305 13.41 -3.25 -41.81
CA ALA A 305 13.06 -3.22 -40.40
C ALA A 305 12.95 -4.65 -39.85
N TRP A 306 13.48 -4.86 -38.65
CA TRP A 306 13.32 -6.08 -37.87
C TRP A 306 12.15 -5.95 -36.90
N SER A 307 12.00 -4.77 -36.28
CA SER A 307 10.95 -4.47 -35.31
C SER A 307 10.53 -3.00 -35.36
N ALA A 308 9.43 -2.68 -34.67
CA ALA A 308 9.02 -1.30 -34.46
C ALA A 308 9.96 -0.52 -33.50
N GLU A 309 10.82 -1.22 -32.76
CA GLU A 309 11.74 -0.65 -31.76
C GLU A 309 13.16 -0.42 -32.32
N ASP A 310 13.36 -0.65 -33.62
CA ASP A 310 14.64 -0.44 -34.28
C ASP A 310 15.09 1.04 -34.18
N VAL A 311 16.37 1.24 -33.89
CA VAL A 311 17.00 2.55 -33.84
C VAL A 311 17.42 2.97 -35.25
N ILE A 312 16.84 4.06 -35.75
CA ILE A 312 17.18 4.63 -37.06
C ILE A 312 18.41 5.54 -36.90
N VAL A 313 19.53 5.12 -37.49
CA VAL A 313 20.80 5.85 -37.51
C VAL A 313 20.86 6.76 -38.74
N GLN A 314 20.80 8.06 -38.50
CA GLN A 314 20.90 9.10 -39.54
C GLN A 314 22.23 9.03 -40.29
N SER A 315 22.23 9.38 -41.58
CA SER A 315 23.37 9.20 -42.49
C SER A 315 24.66 9.93 -42.07
N PHE A 316 24.56 11.02 -41.30
CA PHE A 316 25.71 11.77 -40.80
C PHE A 316 26.37 11.12 -39.57
N LEU A 317 25.75 10.10 -38.97
CA LEU A 317 26.27 9.38 -37.82
C LEU A 317 26.69 7.98 -38.24
N GLU A 318 27.90 7.57 -37.84
CA GLU A 318 28.33 6.19 -38.03
C GLU A 318 27.70 5.27 -36.96
N PRO A 319 27.32 4.03 -37.31
CA PRO A 319 26.70 3.07 -36.39
C PRO A 319 27.51 2.85 -35.11
N GLU A 320 28.85 2.81 -35.21
CA GLU A 320 29.74 2.66 -34.05
C GLU A 320 29.62 3.78 -33.02
N HIS A 321 29.40 5.03 -33.46
CA HIS A 321 29.20 6.16 -32.56
C HIS A 321 27.82 6.13 -31.92
N ALA A 322 26.78 5.75 -32.70
CA ALA A 322 25.42 5.63 -32.19
C ALA A 322 25.31 4.53 -31.12
N ILE A 323 25.89 3.36 -31.40
CA ILE A 323 25.93 2.24 -30.47
C ILE A 323 26.81 2.55 -29.26
N GLY A 324 27.99 3.15 -29.47
CA GLY A 324 28.87 3.55 -28.37
C GLY A 324 28.20 4.56 -27.42
N ALA A 325 27.49 5.56 -27.96
CA ALA A 325 26.69 6.50 -27.16
C ALA A 325 25.54 5.80 -26.41
N ALA A 326 24.86 4.85 -27.05
CA ALA A 326 23.81 4.07 -26.41
C ALA A 326 24.35 3.24 -25.24
N ILE A 327 25.52 2.61 -25.40
CA ILE A 327 26.20 1.86 -24.33
C ILE A 327 26.62 2.82 -23.21
N ALA A 328 27.21 3.97 -23.53
CA ALA A 328 27.61 4.98 -22.55
C ALA A 328 26.41 5.53 -21.73
N SER A 329 25.22 5.55 -22.32
CA SER A 329 23.98 6.00 -21.67
C SER A 329 23.37 4.96 -20.72
N MET A 330 23.84 3.71 -20.76
CA MET A 330 23.37 2.67 -19.83
C MET A 330 23.85 2.97 -18.41
N GLU A 331 22.95 2.89 -17.42
CA GLU A 331 23.35 2.94 -16.02
C GLU A 331 24.38 1.84 -15.73
N ARG A 332 25.48 2.20 -15.05
CA ARG A 332 26.55 1.26 -14.73
C ARG A 332 26.01 0.15 -13.81
N ARG A 333 25.76 -1.01 -14.41
CA ARG A 333 25.26 -2.21 -13.76
C ARG A 333 26.25 -3.36 -14.02
N ASN A 334 26.95 -3.78 -12.97
CA ASN A 334 27.99 -4.83 -13.08
C ASN A 334 27.42 -6.23 -13.37
N ASP A 335 26.10 -6.37 -13.31
CA ASP A 335 25.32 -7.59 -13.50
C ASP A 335 24.78 -7.75 -14.93
N VAL A 336 24.92 -6.73 -15.80
CA VAL A 336 24.46 -6.78 -17.20
C VAL A 336 25.62 -7.02 -18.14
N ARG A 337 25.52 -8.05 -18.99
CA ARG A 337 26.49 -8.29 -20.07
C ARG A 337 26.11 -7.48 -21.30
N VAL A 338 27.07 -6.81 -21.92
CA VAL A 338 26.82 -6.04 -23.14
C VAL A 338 27.56 -6.65 -24.31
N TYR A 339 26.82 -6.92 -25.38
CA TYR A 339 27.32 -7.46 -26.62
C TYR A 339 27.08 -6.46 -27.74
N VAL A 340 28.04 -6.37 -28.67
CA VAL A 340 27.89 -5.65 -29.93
C VAL A 340 28.03 -6.65 -31.06
N LEU A 341 26.97 -6.87 -31.83
CA LEU A 341 27.00 -7.69 -33.03
C LEU A 341 27.21 -6.81 -34.26
N CYS A 342 28.35 -6.98 -34.92
CA CYS A 342 28.68 -6.28 -36.16
C CYS A 342 29.26 -7.22 -37.21
N GLY A 343 29.27 -6.81 -38.47
CA GLY A 343 29.93 -7.55 -39.54
C GLY A 343 31.45 -7.64 -39.32
N ASP A 344 32.08 -8.66 -39.87
CA ASP A 344 33.53 -8.90 -39.71
C ASP A 344 34.38 -7.67 -40.13
N GLY A 345 33.99 -6.99 -41.21
CA GLY A 345 34.66 -5.77 -41.70
C GLY A 345 34.44 -4.52 -40.84
N ALA A 346 33.51 -4.54 -39.89
CA ALA A 346 33.23 -3.43 -38.98
C ALA A 346 33.93 -3.57 -37.62
N LYS A 347 34.44 -4.76 -37.29
CA LYS A 347 34.97 -5.11 -35.96
C LYS A 347 36.02 -4.13 -35.44
N GLU A 348 37.03 -3.80 -36.23
CA GLU A 348 38.11 -2.90 -35.79
C GLU A 348 37.61 -1.45 -35.59
N ARG A 349 36.59 -1.01 -36.35
CA ARG A 349 35.97 0.30 -36.17
C ARG A 349 35.23 0.37 -34.83
N TYR A 350 34.49 -0.68 -34.47
CA TYR A 350 33.84 -0.77 -33.16
C TYR A 350 34.84 -0.79 -32.01
N LYS A 351 35.94 -1.53 -32.17
CA LYS A 351 36.99 -1.58 -31.15
C LYS A 351 37.57 -0.19 -30.88
N ALA A 352 37.97 0.52 -31.93
CA ALA A 352 38.49 1.88 -31.81
C ALA A 352 37.45 2.86 -31.23
N ALA A 353 36.22 2.85 -31.75
CA ALA A 353 35.17 3.76 -31.29
C ALA A 353 34.75 3.51 -29.84
N LEU A 354 34.66 2.25 -29.40
CA LEU A 354 34.33 1.92 -28.02
C LEU A 354 35.46 2.25 -27.04
N ASP A 355 36.72 2.02 -27.44
CA ASP A 355 37.89 2.43 -26.66
C ASP A 355 37.90 3.96 -26.44
N ASP A 356 37.57 4.73 -27.47
CA ASP A 356 37.49 6.20 -27.42
C ASP A 356 36.29 6.70 -26.59
N LEU A 357 35.10 6.10 -26.77
CA LEU A 357 33.85 6.58 -26.16
C LEU A 357 33.63 6.14 -24.72
N LEU A 358 34.05 4.92 -24.37
CA LEU A 358 33.80 4.35 -23.03
C LEU A 358 34.97 4.59 -22.06
N GLY A 359 36.15 4.94 -22.58
CA GLY A 359 37.36 5.17 -21.78
C GLY A 359 37.79 3.93 -20.98
N HIS A 360 38.58 4.12 -19.93
CA HIS A 360 39.10 3.02 -19.08
C HIS A 360 38.08 2.50 -18.04
N GLY A 361 36.79 2.53 -18.35
CA GLY A 361 35.72 2.09 -17.46
C GLY A 361 35.63 0.56 -17.31
N ASN A 362 35.17 0.09 -16.15
CA ASN A 362 34.98 -1.33 -15.82
C ASN A 362 33.81 -2.02 -16.58
N MET A 363 33.30 -1.43 -17.67
CA MET A 363 32.18 -2.01 -18.42
C MET A 363 32.72 -3.02 -19.44
N MET A 364 32.38 -4.29 -19.25
CA MET A 364 32.84 -5.37 -20.12
C MET A 364 31.93 -5.47 -21.35
N VAL A 365 32.41 -5.00 -22.49
CA VAL A 365 31.72 -5.09 -23.78
C VAL A 365 32.36 -6.19 -24.62
N THR A 366 31.55 -7.12 -25.13
CA THR A 366 32.01 -8.20 -26.02
C THR A 366 31.60 -7.87 -27.45
N ILE A 367 32.57 -7.81 -28.37
CA ILE A 367 32.28 -7.63 -29.78
C ILE A 367 32.14 -9.01 -30.41
N CYS A 368 30.96 -9.28 -30.94
CA CYS A 368 30.62 -10.50 -31.66
C CYS A 368 30.55 -10.19 -33.16
N THR A 369 31.09 -11.10 -33.95
CA THR A 369 30.87 -11.12 -35.39
C THR A 369 30.24 -12.44 -35.79
N PRO A 370 29.68 -12.57 -37.01
CA PRO A 370 29.09 -13.83 -37.47
C PRO A 370 30.07 -15.01 -37.36
N THR A 371 31.38 -14.76 -37.45
CA THR A 371 32.41 -15.82 -37.48
C THR A 371 33.23 -15.96 -36.19
N ASN A 372 33.36 -14.93 -35.34
CA ASN A 372 34.26 -14.95 -34.17
C ASN A 372 33.73 -14.13 -32.98
N ASP A 373 34.30 -14.35 -31.79
CA ASP A 373 34.03 -13.56 -30.57
C ASP A 373 35.34 -12.98 -30.01
N GLU A 374 35.35 -11.70 -29.65
CA GLU A 374 36.44 -11.09 -28.89
C GLU A 374 35.93 -10.22 -27.74
N VAL A 375 36.52 -10.44 -26.57
CA VAL A 375 36.25 -9.63 -25.38
C VAL A 375 37.15 -8.41 -25.39
N VAL A 376 36.56 -7.21 -25.44
CA VAL A 376 37.29 -5.96 -25.26
C VAL A 376 37.22 -5.58 -23.78
N SER A 377 38.31 -5.80 -23.06
CA SER A 377 38.47 -5.30 -21.69
C SER A 377 39.28 -4.01 -21.70
N ALA A 378 38.70 -2.90 -21.26
CA ALA A 378 39.47 -1.69 -21.00
C ALA A 378 40.48 -1.97 -19.87
N LYS A 379 41.76 -2.15 -20.22
CA LYS A 379 42.82 -2.42 -19.24
C LYS A 379 43.10 -1.16 -18.42
N LYS A 380 43.16 -1.31 -17.10
CA LYS A 380 43.82 -0.34 -16.20
C LYS A 380 45.27 -0.17 -16.64
N ARG A 381 45.64 1.02 -17.12
CA ARG A 381 47.04 1.47 -17.13
C ARG A 381 47.38 2.09 -15.80
#